data_AF-Q64117-F1
#
_entry.id   AF-Q64117-F1
#
_cell.length_a   1.000
_cell.length_b   1.000
_cell.length_c   1.000
_cell.angle_alpha   90.00
_cell.angle_beta   90.00
_cell.angle_gamma   90.00
#
_symmetry.space_group_name_H-M   'P 1'
#
loop_
_entity.id
_entity.type
_entity.pdbx_description
1 polymer ?
#
loop_
_entity_poly.entity_id
_entity_poly.type
_entity_poly.pdbx_seq_one_letter_code
_entity_poly.pdbx_strand_id
1 'polypeptide(L)' 'KRSVRKNLTYSCRSSQDCIINKHHRNRCQFCRLK' A
#
# COMPACT_ATOMS: atom_id res chain seq x y z
N LYS A 1 4.63 0.17 13.57
CA LYS A 1 4.29 0.51 12.16
C LYS A 1 5.57 0.47 11.31
N ARG A 2 5.83 -0.64 10.59
CA ARG A 2 7.13 -0.93 9.95
C ARG A 2 7.51 0.10 8.86
N SER A 3 6.50 0.63 8.16
CA SER A 3 6.59 1.67 7.13
C SER A 3 6.81 3.10 7.65
N VAL A 4 6.62 3.35 8.95
CA VAL A 4 6.92 4.67 9.56
C VAL A 4 8.37 4.72 10.05
N ARG A 5 8.96 3.57 10.38
CA ARG A 5 10.37 3.48 10.83
C ARG A 5 11.37 3.51 9.69
N LYS A 6 10.94 3.18 8.46
CA LYS A 6 11.72 3.35 7.24
C LYS A 6 10.97 4.38 6.42
N ASN A 7 11.57 5.52 6.11
CA ASN A 7 10.99 6.58 5.26
C ASN A 7 10.81 6.10 3.81
N LEU A 8 9.99 5.07 3.62
CA LEU A 8 9.71 4.42 2.35
C LEU A 8 8.53 5.14 1.70
N THR A 9 8.79 5.76 0.56
CA THR A 9 7.75 6.33 -0.29
C THR A 9 7.12 5.20 -1.11
N TYR A 10 5.82 4.96 -0.90
CA TYR A 10 5.08 4.00 -1.71
C TYR A 10 4.43 4.69 -2.90
N SER A 11 4.41 4.00 -4.03
CA SER A 11 3.67 4.40 -5.22
C SER A 11 2.69 3.30 -5.60
N CYS A 12 1.51 3.68 -6.08
CA CYS A 12 0.61 2.74 -6.73
C CYS A 12 1.06 2.52 -8.17
N ARG A 13 0.95 1.29 -8.67
CA ARG A 13 1.22 0.95 -10.08
C ARG A 13 -0.03 1.05 -10.97
N SER A 14 -1.17 1.41 -10.40
CA SER A 14 -2.47 1.53 -11.08
C SER A 14 -3.11 2.88 -10.70
N SER A 15 -4.43 3.02 -10.87
CA SER A 15 -5.22 4.24 -10.62
C SER A 15 -5.31 4.67 -9.15
N GLN A 16 -4.55 4.07 -8.23
CA GLN A 16 -4.67 4.28 -6.78
C GLN A 16 -5.98 3.79 -6.14
N ASP A 17 -6.84 3.10 -6.89
CA ASP A 17 -8.13 2.55 -6.40
C ASP A 17 -8.06 1.04 -6.13
N CYS A 18 -6.93 0.57 -5.58
CA CYS A 18 -6.75 -0.87 -5.35
C CYS A 18 -7.73 -1.38 -4.30
N ILE A 19 -8.49 -2.42 -4.64
CA ILE A 19 -9.36 -3.11 -3.68
C ILE A 19 -8.48 -3.80 -2.61
N ILE A 20 -8.59 -3.37 -1.36
CA ILE A 20 -7.84 -3.92 -0.22
C ILE A 20 -8.72 -4.92 0.53
N ASN A 21 -8.47 -6.21 0.33
CA ASN A 21 -9.11 -7.26 1.13
C ASN A 21 -8.09 -8.12 1.89
N LYS A 22 -8.55 -9.13 2.63
CA LYS A 22 -7.67 -9.99 3.45
C LYS A 22 -6.55 -10.66 2.64
N HIS A 23 -6.82 -11.06 1.40
CA HIS A 23 -5.90 -11.84 0.56
C HIS A 23 -4.97 -10.96 -0.30
N HIS A 24 -5.46 -9.81 -0.78
CA HIS A 24 -4.72 -8.91 -1.69
C HIS A 24 -4.35 -7.54 -1.12
N ARG A 25 -4.57 -7.28 0.18
CA ARG A 25 -4.10 -6.04 0.84
C ARG A 25 -2.61 -5.75 0.66
N ASN A 26 -1.79 -6.78 0.42
CA ASN A 26 -0.34 -6.63 0.24
C ASN A 26 0.07 -6.31 -1.21
N ARG A 27 -0.85 -6.33 -2.18
CA ARG A 27 -0.55 -6.01 -3.59
C ARG A 27 -0.15 -4.55 -3.79
N CYS A 28 -0.71 -3.65 -3.01
CA CYS A 28 -0.39 -2.23 -3.10
C CYS A 28 -0.14 -1.66 -1.70
N GLN A 29 1.12 -1.42 -1.36
CA GLN A 29 1.46 -0.81 -0.07
C GLN A 29 1.00 0.64 0.00
N PHE A 30 0.97 1.35 -1.13
CA PHE A 30 0.42 2.70 -1.20
C PHE A 30 -1.07 2.72 -0.83
N CYS A 31 -1.93 1.96 -1.52
CA CYS A 31 -3.36 1.93 -1.23
C CYS A 31 -3.70 1.27 0.12
N ARG A 32 -2.82 0.43 0.68
CA ARG A 32 -2.99 -0.14 2.02
C ARG A 32 -2.63 0.85 3.15
N LEU A 33 -1.72 1.78 2.89
CA LEU A 33 -1.19 2.72 3.89
C LEU A 33 -1.70 4.16 3.71
N LYS A 34 -2.35 4.46 2.57
CA LYS A 34 -3.19 5.65 2.40
C LYS A 34 -4.31 5.68 3.43
#